data_AF-A0A1S6XMX8-F1
#
_entry.id   AF-A0A1S6XMX8-F1
#
_cell.length_a   1.000
_cell.length_b   1.000
_cell.length_c   1.000
_cell.angle_alpha   90.00
_cell.angle_beta   90.00
_cell.angle_gamma   90.00
#
_symmetry.space_group_name_H-M   'P 1'
#
loop_
_entity.id
_entity.type
_entity.pdbx_description
1 polymer ?
#
loop_
_entity_poly.entity_id
_entity_poly.type
_entity_poly.pdbx_seq_one_letter_code
_entity_poly.pdbx_strand_id
1 'polypeptide(L)'
;MLGIKEIYIEDLREEFVRDFVFPMFRTNVVYEGVYLLGILIARPLISKYLIEIAKEISADAIAHGATGKGNDQVRFELFAYALGPNIKVKDVAGFIKLNALRLRTLAMRSSKLRK
;
A
#
# COMPACT_ATOMS: atom_id res chain seq x y z
N MET A 1 -17.59 7.33 -13.70
CA MET A 1 -17.16 6.08 -13.05
C MET A 1 -15.66 6.16 -12.76
N LEU A 2 -15.16 5.62 -11.65
CA LEU A 2 -13.79 5.87 -11.13
C LEU A 2 -12.63 5.28 -11.97
N GLY A 3 -12.90 4.66 -13.12
CA GLY A 3 -11.86 4.16 -14.04
C GLY A 3 -11.17 2.86 -13.58
N ILE A 4 -11.76 2.14 -12.63
CA ILE A 4 -11.27 0.86 -12.11
C ILE A 4 -11.56 -0.26 -13.12
N LYS A 5 -10.56 -1.09 -13.42
CA LYS A 5 -10.70 -2.25 -14.33
C LYS A 5 -11.14 -3.52 -13.60
N GLU A 6 -10.53 -3.78 -12.44
CA GLU A 6 -10.73 -5.00 -11.65
C GLU A 6 -10.78 -4.63 -10.16
N ILE A 7 -11.55 -5.40 -9.39
CA ILE A 7 -11.73 -5.22 -7.95
C ILE A 7 -11.54 -6.58 -7.28
N TYR A 8 -10.64 -6.61 -6.29
CA TYR A 8 -10.36 -7.78 -5.48
C TYR A 8 -10.89 -7.52 -4.06
N ILE A 9 -11.71 -8.43 -3.54
CA ILE A 9 -12.28 -8.36 -2.18
C ILE A 9 -11.91 -9.66 -1.47
N GLU A 10 -10.84 -9.59 -0.68
CA GLU A 10 -10.31 -10.76 0.02
C GLU A 10 -10.76 -10.79 1.48
N ASP A 11 -11.26 -11.94 1.93
CA ASP A 11 -11.55 -12.18 3.34
C ASP A 11 -10.32 -12.74 4.06
N LEU A 12 -9.57 -11.82 4.67
CA LEU A 12 -8.30 -12.13 5.33
C LEU A 12 -8.44 -12.36 6.83
N ARG A 13 -9.67 -12.44 7.36
CA ARG A 13 -9.90 -12.44 8.82
C ARG A 13 -9.31 -13.67 9.50
N GLU A 14 -9.52 -14.86 8.92
CA GLU A 14 -9.02 -16.11 9.51
C GLU A 14 -7.49 -16.18 9.49
N GLU A 15 -6.86 -15.86 8.35
CA GLU A 15 -5.40 -15.77 8.25
C GLU A 15 -4.83 -14.73 9.21
N PHE A 16 -5.46 -13.56 9.31
CA PHE A 16 -5.03 -12.52 10.24
C PHE A 16 -5.04 -13.03 11.69
N VAL A 17 -6.12 -13.67 12.12
CA VAL A 17 -6.22 -14.19 13.49
C VAL A 17 -5.20 -15.30 13.73
N ARG A 18 -5.16 -16.29 12.84
CA ARG A 18 -4.32 -17.48 12.98
C ARG A 18 -2.82 -17.15 12.96
N ASP A 19 -2.40 -16.31 12.02
CA ASP A 19 -0.98 -16.12 11.69
C ASP A 19 -0.39 -14.82 12.27
N PHE A 20 -1.22 -13.90 12.75
CA PHE A 20 -0.74 -12.63 13.34
C PHE A 20 -1.23 -12.44 14.77
N VAL A 21 -2.54 -12.53 15.03
CA VAL A 21 -3.10 -12.27 16.37
C VAL A 21 -2.67 -13.33 17.38
N PHE A 22 -2.83 -14.62 17.07
CA PHE A 22 -2.46 -15.67 18.02
C PHE A 22 -0.96 -15.71 18.33
N PRO A 23 -0.04 -15.60 17.35
CA PRO A 23 1.39 -15.49 17.65
C PRO A 23 1.72 -14.28 18.53
N MET A 24 1.17 -13.10 18.18
CA MET A 24 1.34 -11.88 18.99
C MET A 24 0.89 -12.10 20.43
N PHE A 25 -0.29 -12.69 20.63
CA PHE A 25 -0.86 -12.94 21.94
C PHE A 25 -0.01 -13.93 22.76
N ARG A 26 0.50 -15.00 22.14
CA ARG A 26 1.40 -15.97 22.81
C ARG A 26 2.70 -15.34 23.31
N THR A 27 3.20 -14.32 22.60
CA THR A 27 4.40 -13.59 23.05
C THR A 27 4.13 -12.54 24.12
N ASN A 28 2.86 -12.30 24.46
CA ASN A 28 2.42 -11.25 25.37
C ASN A 28 3.08 -9.89 25.04
N VAL A 29 3.21 -9.57 23.73
CA VAL A 29 3.89 -8.36 23.30
C VAL A 29 3.04 -7.14 23.59
N VAL A 30 3.66 -6.15 24.25
CA VAL A 30 3.04 -4.88 24.59
C VAL A 30 4.02 -3.77 24.27
N TYR A 31 3.63 -2.88 23.36
CA TYR A 31 4.43 -1.71 23.01
C TYR A 31 4.24 -0.63 24.07
N GLU A 32 5.36 -0.13 24.60
CA GLU A 32 5.41 0.91 25.65
C GLU A 32 4.52 0.60 26.87
N GLY A 33 4.31 -0.70 27.16
CA GLY A 33 3.54 -1.16 28.32
C GLY A 33 2.02 -0.98 28.22
N VAL A 34 1.49 -0.41 27.12
CA VAL A 34 0.05 -0.12 27.00
C VAL A 34 -0.59 -0.54 25.68
N TYR A 35 0.18 -0.68 24.60
CA TYR A 35 -0.38 -0.84 23.25
C TYR A 35 -0.14 -2.23 22.65
N LEU A 36 -1.24 -2.92 22.31
CA LEU A 36 -1.24 -4.30 21.80
C LEU A 36 -1.03 -4.42 20.29
N LEU A 37 -0.34 -3.46 19.66
CA LEU A 37 0.18 -3.55 18.28
C LEU A 37 -0.81 -3.93 17.15
N GLY A 38 -2.13 -3.93 17.37
CA GLY A 38 -3.12 -4.45 16.43
C GLY A 38 -3.05 -3.85 15.03
N ILE A 39 -2.85 -2.53 14.92
CA ILE A 39 -2.69 -1.86 13.62
C ILE A 39 -1.42 -2.33 12.91
N LEU A 40 -0.32 -2.48 13.66
CA LEU A 40 0.98 -2.83 13.10
C LEU A 40 0.95 -4.21 12.46
N ILE A 41 0.39 -5.21 13.16
CA ILE A 41 0.39 -6.60 12.69
C ILE A 41 -0.51 -6.83 11.46
N ALA A 42 -1.49 -5.97 11.21
CA ALA A 42 -2.35 -6.07 10.03
C ALA A 42 -1.66 -5.61 8.73
N ARG A 43 -0.73 -4.63 8.80
CA ARG A 43 -0.06 -4.07 7.62
C ARG A 43 0.80 -5.07 6.83
N PRO A 44 1.57 -5.98 7.45
CA PRO A 44 2.29 -7.00 6.69
C PRO A 44 1.36 -7.88 5.87
N LEU A 45 0.23 -8.32 6.43
CA LEU A 45 -0.75 -9.16 5.72
C LEU A 45 -1.34 -8.44 4.51
N ILE A 46 -1.77 -7.18 4.68
CA ILE A 46 -2.30 -6.39 3.55
C ILE A 46 -1.22 -6.18 2.49
N SER A 47 0.03 -5.92 2.90
CA SER A 47 1.15 -5.72 1.96
C SER A 47 1.45 -6.99 1.17
N LYS A 48 1.39 -8.17 1.81
CA LYS A 48 1.53 -9.47 1.16
C LYS A 48 0.51 -9.64 0.04
N TYR A 49 -0.76 -9.44 0.33
CA TYR A 49 -1.83 -9.58 -0.67
C TYR A 49 -1.72 -8.56 -1.80
N LEU A 50 -1.34 -7.30 -1.49
CA LEU A 50 -1.08 -6.30 -2.54
C LEU A 50 0.01 -6.74 -3.51
N ILE A 51 1.07 -7.38 -3.01
CA ILE A 51 2.18 -7.87 -3.83
C ILE A 51 1.79 -9.12 -4.62
N GLU A 52 1.01 -10.02 -4.03
CA GLU A 52 0.51 -11.23 -4.71
C GLU A 52 -0.40 -10.86 -5.89
N ILE A 53 -1.39 -9.98 -5.66
CA ILE A 53 -2.28 -9.49 -6.73
C ILE A 53 -1.47 -8.75 -7.79
N ALA A 54 -0.51 -7.91 -7.40
CA ALA A 54 0.34 -7.19 -8.35
C ALA A 54 1.15 -8.16 -9.24
N LYS A 55 1.62 -9.29 -8.69
CA LYS A 55 2.31 -10.33 -9.48
C LYS A 55 1.33 -11.03 -10.42
N GLU A 56 0.15 -11.39 -9.94
CA GLU A 56 -0.89 -12.08 -10.71
C GLU A 56 -1.30 -11.29 -11.96
N ILE A 57 -1.57 -10.00 -11.80
CA ILE A 57 -1.98 -9.12 -12.92
C ILE A 57 -0.80 -8.49 -13.66
N SER A 58 0.44 -8.85 -13.31
CA SER A 58 1.67 -8.28 -13.87
C SER A 58 1.74 -6.75 -13.77
N ALA A 59 1.35 -6.19 -12.62
CA ALA A 59 1.42 -4.76 -12.35
C ALA A 59 2.86 -4.28 -12.09
N ASP A 60 3.21 -3.12 -12.67
CA ASP A 60 4.51 -2.47 -12.45
C ASP A 60 4.68 -1.85 -11.06
N ALA A 61 3.56 -1.56 -10.38
CA ALA A 61 3.55 -0.79 -9.15
C ALA A 61 2.34 -1.12 -8.27
N ILE A 62 2.52 -0.94 -6.96
CA ILE A 62 1.45 -0.88 -5.97
C ILE A 62 1.31 0.54 -5.42
N ALA A 63 0.16 0.82 -4.81
CA ALA A 63 -0.13 2.13 -4.26
C ALA A 63 -0.88 2.04 -2.92
N HIS A 64 -0.63 2.98 -2.01
CA HIS A 64 -1.33 3.04 -0.72
C HIS A 64 -1.65 4.48 -0.28
N GLY A 65 -2.70 4.62 0.55
CA GLY A 65 -3.19 5.91 1.05
C GLY A 65 -2.56 6.40 2.36
N ALA A 66 -1.57 5.69 2.92
CA ALA A 66 -0.91 6.13 4.15
C ALA A 66 -0.22 7.50 3.97
N THR A 67 -0.29 8.35 5.00
CA THR A 67 0.28 9.69 4.97
C THR A 67 1.79 9.67 5.16
N GLY A 68 2.48 10.67 4.59
CA GLY A 68 3.94 10.82 4.64
C GLY A 68 4.55 11.11 6.01
N LYS A 69 3.73 11.15 7.07
CA LYS A 69 4.13 11.48 8.45
C LYS A 69 3.78 10.37 9.44
N GLY A 70 3.16 9.28 8.97
CA GLY A 70 2.64 8.21 9.80
C GLY A 70 3.43 6.92 9.67
N ASN A 71 3.38 6.09 10.71
CA ASN A 71 4.06 4.79 10.75
C ASN A 71 3.54 3.81 9.68
N ASP A 72 2.31 3.98 9.21
CA ASP A 72 1.71 3.09 8.20
C ASP A 72 2.42 3.16 6.85
N GLN A 73 2.98 4.32 6.48
CA GLN A 73 3.80 4.42 5.28
C GLN A 73 5.00 3.46 5.39
N VAL A 74 5.76 3.57 6.48
CA VAL A 74 6.95 2.74 6.72
C VAL A 74 6.57 1.26 6.74
N ARG A 75 5.45 0.90 7.38
CA ARG A 75 4.98 -0.50 7.45
C ARG A 75 4.67 -1.03 6.05
N PHE A 76 3.85 -0.34 5.27
CA PHE A 76 3.49 -0.80 3.91
C PHE A 76 4.72 -0.92 3.02
N GLU A 77 5.57 0.12 2.97
CA GLU A 77 6.73 0.14 2.10
C GLU A 77 7.75 -0.92 2.47
N LEU A 78 8.09 -1.07 3.76
CA LEU A 78 9.08 -2.04 4.20
C LEU A 78 8.64 -3.48 3.88
N PHE A 79 7.38 -3.82 4.15
CA PHE A 79 6.87 -5.16 3.84
C PHE A 79 6.72 -5.38 2.32
N ALA A 80 6.30 -4.37 1.56
CA ALA A 80 6.25 -4.45 0.11
C ALA A 80 7.63 -4.73 -0.50
N TYR A 81 8.66 -4.00 -0.07
CA TYR A 81 10.04 -4.22 -0.55
C TYR A 81 10.61 -5.56 -0.07
N ALA A 82 10.24 -6.04 1.11
CA ALA A 82 10.65 -7.36 1.57
C ALA A 82 10.05 -8.50 0.72
N LEU A 83 8.80 -8.36 0.28
CA LEU A 83 8.05 -9.41 -0.45
C LEU A 83 8.15 -9.28 -1.98
N GLY A 84 8.50 -8.09 -2.47
CA GLY A 84 8.70 -7.78 -3.87
C GLY A 84 9.75 -6.68 -4.05
N PRO A 85 11.05 -6.98 -3.95
CA PRO A 85 12.12 -5.97 -3.99
C PRO A 85 12.13 -5.07 -5.23
N ASN A 86 11.59 -5.57 -6.35
CA ASN A 86 11.55 -4.86 -7.62
C ASN A 86 10.25 -4.07 -7.85
N ILE A 87 9.28 -4.15 -6.93
CA ILE A 87 7.99 -3.44 -7.08
C ILE A 87 8.19 -1.94 -6.88
N LYS A 88 7.52 -1.13 -7.68
CA LYS A 88 7.45 0.31 -7.43
C LYS A 88 6.31 0.60 -6.47
N VAL A 89 6.58 1.31 -5.38
CA VAL A 89 5.53 1.75 -4.44
C VAL A 89 5.20 3.22 -4.69
N LYS A 90 3.90 3.56 -4.64
CA LYS A 90 3.38 4.93 -4.74
C LYS A 90 2.53 5.28 -3.52
N ASP A 91 3.03 6.19 -2.70
CA ASP A 91 2.33 6.76 -1.55
C ASP A 91 1.49 8.00 -1.97
N VAL A 92 0.86 8.65 -0.98
CA VAL A 92 0.06 9.86 -1.20
C VAL A 92 0.88 10.97 -1.88
N ALA A 93 2.13 11.18 -1.46
CA ALA A 93 2.99 12.19 -2.07
C ALA A 93 3.32 11.84 -3.53
N GLY A 94 3.59 10.56 -3.80
CA GLY A 94 3.78 10.01 -5.14
C GLY A 94 2.58 10.28 -6.05
N PHE A 95 1.35 10.10 -5.56
CA PHE A 95 0.14 10.42 -6.33
C PHE A 95 -0.02 11.90 -6.61
N ILE A 96 0.20 12.78 -5.63
CA ILE A 96 0.13 14.22 -5.81
C ILE A 96 1.12 14.66 -6.89
N LYS A 97 2.36 14.15 -6.83
CA LYS A 97 3.40 14.45 -7.81
C LYS A 97 3.04 13.94 -9.21
N LEU A 98 2.50 12.73 -9.32
CA LEU A 98 2.07 12.15 -10.60
C LEU A 98 0.93 12.96 -11.23
N ASN A 99 -0.06 13.36 -10.43
CA ASN A 99 -1.16 14.20 -10.89
C ASN A 99 -0.68 15.58 -11.34
N ALA A 100 0.24 16.21 -10.60
CA ALA A 100 0.84 17.48 -11.01
C ALA A 100 1.58 17.36 -12.35
N LEU A 101 2.34 16.29 -12.56
CA LEU A 101 3.04 16.03 -13.82
C LEU A 101 2.07 15.80 -14.98
N ARG A 102 0.98 15.04 -14.75
CA ARG A 102 -0.10 14.83 -15.72
C ARG A 102 -0.73 16.15 -16.14
N LEU A 103 -1.11 17.01 -15.17
CA LEU A 103 -1.72 18.32 -15.44
C LEU A 103 -0.78 19.22 -16.24
N ARG A 104 0.52 19.26 -15.90
CA ARG A 104 1.53 20.01 -16.65
C ARG A 104 1.66 19.52 -18.10
N THR A 105 1.68 18.21 -18.31
CA THR A 105 1.77 17.60 -19.64
C THR A 105 0.55 17.92 -20.50
N LEU A 106 -0.65 17.89 -19.91
CA LEU A 106 -1.89 18.26 -20.59
C LEU A 106 -1.90 19.75 -20.99
N ALA A 107 -1.45 20.64 -20.10
CA ALA A 107 -1.33 22.06 -20.40
C ALA A 107 -0.37 22.33 -21.57
N MET A 108 0.79 21.66 -21.61
CA MET A 108 1.75 21.79 -22.71
C MET A 108 1.16 21.32 -24.05
N ARG A 109 0.43 20.19 -24.06
CA ARG A 109 -0.26 19.70 -25.27
C ARG A 109 -1.32 20.67 -25.77
N SER A 110 -2.12 21.25 -24.86
CA SER A 110 -3.12 22.26 -25.22
C SER A 110 -2.49 23.53 -25.79
N SER A 111 -1.35 23.98 -25.26
CA SER A 111 -0.63 25.14 -25.79
C SER A 111 -0.06 24.88 -27.19
N LYS A 112 0.37 23.65 -27.47
CA LYS A 112 0.92 23.26 -28.78
C LYS A 112 -0.16 23.11 -29.86
N LEU A 113 -1.39 22.73 -29.48
CA LEU A 113 -2.56 22.66 -30.37
C LEU A 113 -3.18 24.05 -30.69
N ARG A 114 -2.85 25.08 -29.91
CA ARG A 114 -3.28 26.47 -30.14
C ARG A 114 -2.33 27.29 -31.02
N LYS A 115 -1.18 26.73 -31.40
CA LYS A 115 -0.25 27.29 -32.39
C LYS A 115 -0.44 26.53 -33.69
#